data_AF-A0A2T5ADM4-F1
#
_entry.id   AF-A0A2T5ADM4-F1
#
_cell.length_a   1.000
_cell.length_b   1.000
_cell.length_c   1.000
_cell.angle_alpha   90.00
_cell.angle_beta   90.00
_cell.angle_gamma   90.00
#
_symmetry.space_group_name_H-M   'P 1'
#
loop_
_entity.id
_entity.type
_entity.pdbx_description
1 polymer ?
#
loop_
_entity_poly.entity_id
_entity_poly.type
_entity_poly.pdbx_seq_one_letter_code
_entity_poly.pdbx_strand_id
1 'polypeptide(L)'
;MSILNEPQGAAAAEGHYSDELPVRRKQPGNVVIKWLTTTDHKTIGTLYLVTSFAFFLIGGVMALLMRAELARPGLQIMTNEQFNQAFTMHGT
;
A
#
# COMPACT_ATOMS: atom_id res chain seq x y z
N MET A 1 -54.59 37.41 -29.11
CA MET A 1 -54.50 36.69 -27.82
C MET A 1 -53.27 35.80 -27.88
N SER A 2 -52.10 36.39 -27.57
CA SER A 2 -50.79 35.74 -27.62
C SER A 2 -50.45 35.35 -26.18
N ILE A 3 -50.49 34.06 -25.90
CA ILE A 3 -50.04 33.50 -24.62
C ILE A 3 -48.72 32.82 -24.91
N LEU A 4 -47.61 33.50 -24.63
CA LEU A 4 -46.28 32.89 -24.66
C LEU A 4 -46.16 31.97 -23.46
N ASN A 5 -45.90 30.69 -23.72
CA ASN A 5 -45.51 29.70 -22.73
C ASN A 5 -44.02 29.90 -22.41
N GLU A 6 -43.73 30.56 -21.30
CA GLU A 6 -42.37 30.72 -20.78
C GLU A 6 -41.99 29.51 -19.92
N PRO A 7 -40.89 28.79 -20.20
CA PRO A 7 -40.40 27.71 -19.32
C PRO A 7 -39.58 28.32 -18.16
N GLN A 8 -40.24 28.99 -17.22
CA GLN A 8 -39.57 29.59 -16.04
C GLN A 8 -39.28 28.59 -14.89
N GLY A 9 -39.44 27.29 -15.12
CA GLY A 9 -39.27 26.27 -14.07
C GLY A 9 -37.91 25.58 -13.98
N ALA A 10 -37.03 25.71 -14.98
CA ALA A 10 -35.80 24.90 -15.05
C ALA A 10 -34.57 25.56 -14.41
N ALA A 11 -34.50 26.90 -14.37
CA ALA A 11 -33.28 27.62 -13.96
C ALA A 11 -33.11 27.77 -12.43
N ALA A 12 -34.18 27.62 -11.64
CA ALA A 12 -34.15 27.85 -10.20
C ALA A 12 -33.73 26.62 -9.37
N ALA A 13 -33.68 25.43 -9.98
CA ALA A 13 -33.39 24.17 -9.27
C ALA A 13 -31.91 23.76 -9.29
N GLU A 14 -31.07 24.39 -10.14
CA GLU A 14 -29.67 24.00 -10.32
C GLU A 14 -28.72 24.55 -9.23
N GLY A 15 -29.14 25.57 -8.48
CA GLY A 15 -28.27 26.27 -7.52
C GLY A 15 -28.13 25.62 -6.15
N HIS A 16 -29.01 24.69 -5.78
CA HIS A 16 -29.09 24.16 -4.39
C HIS A 16 -28.47 22.78 -4.21
N TYR A 17 -28.24 22.04 -5.31
CA TYR A 17 -27.74 20.65 -5.27
C TYR A 17 -26.22 20.57 -5.03
N SER A 18 -25.49 21.66 -5.29
CA SER A 18 -24.02 21.71 -5.19
C SER A 18 -23.49 21.92 -3.77
N ASP A 19 -24.33 22.38 -2.82
CA ASP A 19 -23.90 22.75 -1.46
C ASP A 19 -23.98 21.61 -0.43
N GLU A 20 -24.57 20.47 -0.80
CA GLU A 20 -24.91 19.38 0.13
C GLU A 20 -24.00 18.14 0.02
N LEU A 21 -22.90 18.21 -0.74
CA LEU A 21 -21.94 17.10 -0.79
C LEU A 21 -21.23 16.96 0.57
N PRO A 22 -21.41 15.83 1.30
CA PRO A 22 -20.76 15.65 2.58
C PRO A 22 -19.25 15.57 2.37
N VAL A 23 -18.53 16.59 2.83
CA VAL A 23 -17.07 16.62 2.84
C VAL A 23 -16.60 15.49 3.75
N ARG A 24 -16.28 14.33 3.17
CA ARG A 24 -15.79 13.16 3.89
C ARG A 24 -14.41 13.47 4.45
N ARG A 25 -14.38 13.99 5.68
CA ARG A 25 -13.17 14.24 6.46
C ARG A 25 -12.44 12.91 6.63
N LYS A 26 -11.35 12.70 5.89
CA LYS A 26 -10.47 11.54 6.06
C LYS A 26 -9.82 11.64 7.43
N GLN A 27 -10.32 10.90 8.41
CA GLN A 27 -9.65 10.76 9.70
C GLN A 27 -8.38 9.91 9.49
N PRO A 28 -7.19 10.44 9.82
CA PRO A 28 -5.90 9.81 9.47
C PRO A 28 -5.63 8.46 10.17
N GLY A 29 -6.46 8.01 11.11
CA GLY A 29 -6.32 6.69 11.76
C GLY A 29 -7.16 5.56 11.16
N ASN A 30 -8.17 5.87 10.33
CA ASN A 30 -9.14 4.87 9.88
C ASN A 30 -8.55 3.86 8.89
N VAL A 31 -7.43 4.16 8.25
CA VAL A 31 -6.84 3.31 7.21
C VAL A 31 -6.18 2.07 7.81
N VAL A 32 -5.41 2.23 8.88
CA VAL A 32 -4.73 1.12 9.57
C VAL A 32 -5.74 0.16 10.20
N ILE A 33 -6.75 0.71 10.90
CA ILE A 33 -7.84 -0.08 11.49
C ILE A 33 -8.62 -0.81 10.39
N LYS A 34 -8.92 -0.13 9.27
CA LYS A 34 -9.60 -0.74 8.13
C LYS A 34 -8.79 -1.88 7.52
N TRP A 35 -7.46 -1.77 7.44
CA TRP A 35 -6.61 -2.85 6.93
C TRP A 35 -6.52 -4.03 7.90
N LEU A 36 -6.43 -3.76 9.21
CA LEU A 36 -6.33 -4.80 10.23
C LEU A 36 -7.63 -5.59 10.39
N THR A 37 -8.78 -4.94 10.20
CA THR A 37 -10.12 -5.56 10.35
C THR A 37 -10.79 -5.88 9.00
N THR A 38 -10.03 -5.91 7.89
CA THR A 38 -10.61 -6.20 6.55
C THR A 38 -10.84 -7.70 6.34
N THR A 39 -11.93 -8.07 5.66
CA THR A 39 -12.23 -9.46 5.24
C THR A 39 -12.23 -9.62 3.71
N ASP A 40 -11.99 -8.55 2.97
CA ASP A 40 -11.95 -8.57 1.51
C ASP A 40 -10.66 -9.20 0.99
N HIS A 41 -10.78 -10.28 0.22
CA HIS A 41 -9.65 -11.05 -0.32
C HIS A 41 -8.77 -10.24 -1.28
N LYS A 42 -9.29 -9.20 -1.94
CA LYS A 42 -8.46 -8.31 -2.78
C LYS A 42 -7.53 -7.43 -1.93
N THR A 43 -8.09 -6.88 -0.85
CA THR A 43 -7.32 -6.09 0.12
C THR A 43 -6.29 -6.97 0.83
N ILE A 44 -6.70 -8.16 1.29
CA ILE A 44 -5.80 -9.14 1.91
C ILE A 44 -4.69 -9.54 0.93
N GLY A 45 -5.03 -9.88 -0.32
CA GLY A 45 -4.03 -10.22 -1.35
C GLY A 45 -3.00 -9.11 -1.57
N THR A 46 -3.42 -7.84 -1.56
CA THR A 46 -2.51 -6.70 -1.67
C THR A 46 -1.59 -6.58 -0.46
N LEU A 47 -2.12 -6.77 0.76
CA LEU A 47 -1.33 -6.77 1.99
C LEU A 47 -0.24 -7.85 1.94
N TYR A 48 -0.59 -9.08 1.55
CA TYR A 48 0.38 -10.17 1.39
C TYR A 48 1.42 -9.87 0.32
N LEU A 49 1.03 -9.35 -0.84
CA LEU A 49 1.98 -9.03 -1.90
C LEU A 49 2.99 -7.98 -1.44
N VAL A 50 2.52 -6.94 -0.74
CA VAL A 50 3.39 -5.87 -0.21
C VAL A 50 4.33 -6.42 0.87
N THR A 51 3.82 -7.19 1.83
CA THR A 51 4.66 -7.73 2.91
C THR A 51 5.64 -8.76 2.39
N SER A 52 5.21 -9.72 1.57
CA SER A 52 6.08 -10.72 0.95
C SER A 52 7.13 -10.07 0.05
N PHE A 53 6.80 -9.02 -0.69
CA PHE A 53 7.78 -8.28 -1.49
C PHE A 53 8.80 -7.54 -0.61
N ALA A 54 8.38 -6.97 0.51
CA ALA A 54 9.30 -6.37 1.48
C ALA A 54 10.28 -7.41 2.05
N PHE A 55 9.80 -8.58 2.47
CA PHE A 55 10.66 -9.68 2.92
C PHE A 55 11.54 -10.24 1.80
N PHE A 56 11.04 -10.30 0.56
CA PHE A 56 11.83 -10.68 -0.61
C PHE A 56 13.03 -9.75 -0.81
N LEU A 57 12.86 -8.44 -0.64
CA LEU A 57 13.98 -7.48 -0.72
C LEU A 57 14.97 -7.67 0.43
N ILE A 58 14.49 -7.87 1.65
CA ILE A 58 15.35 -8.09 2.83
C ILE A 58 16.16 -9.38 2.66
N GLY A 59 15.51 -10.48 2.31
CA GLY A 59 16.16 -11.75 1.98
C GLY A 59 17.12 -11.60 0.80
N GLY A 60 16.71 -10.89 -0.26
CA GLY A 60 17.54 -10.63 -1.43
C GLY A 60 18.82 -9.88 -1.09
N VAL A 61 18.78 -8.87 -0.23
CA VAL A 61 19.97 -8.15 0.25
C VAL A 61 20.88 -9.07 1.06
N MET A 62 20.33 -9.87 1.98
CA MET A 62 21.13 -10.86 2.71
C MET A 62 21.80 -11.87 1.77
N ALA A 63 21.12 -12.32 0.71
CA ALA A 63 21.71 -13.19 -0.31
C ALA A 63 22.86 -12.52 -1.06
N LEU A 64 22.74 -11.23 -1.39
CA LEU A 64 23.81 -10.48 -2.03
C LEU A 64 25.03 -10.34 -1.12
N LEU A 65 24.84 -10.14 0.19
CA LEU A 65 25.93 -10.09 1.16
C LEU A 65 26.65 -11.44 1.26
N MET A 66 25.92 -12.55 1.36
CA MET A 66 26.52 -13.89 1.35
C MET A 66 27.27 -14.17 0.04
N ARG A 67 26.72 -13.77 -1.09
CA ARG A 67 27.39 -13.90 -2.41
C ARG A 67 28.67 -13.05 -2.47
N ALA A 68 28.66 -11.87 -1.86
CA ALA A 68 29.83 -11.00 -1.80
C ALA A 68 30.97 -11.61 -0.97
N GLU A 69 30.67 -12.27 0.16
CA GLU A 69 31.67 -13.02 0.93
C GLU A 69 32.37 -14.09 0.09
N LEU A 70 31.61 -14.87 -0.67
CA LEU A 70 32.15 -15.98 -1.48
C LEU A 70 32.87 -15.50 -2.75
N ALA A 71 32.84 -14.21 -3.09
CA ALA A 71 33.44 -13.70 -4.31
C ALA A 71 34.97 -13.79 -4.31
N ARG A 72 35.61 -13.79 -3.13
CA ARG A 72 37.05 -14.05 -2.97
C ARG A 72 37.30 -14.93 -1.75
N PRO A 73 38.35 -15.78 -1.75
CA PRO A 73 38.65 -16.62 -0.60
C PRO A 73 39.10 -15.78 0.61
N GLY A 74 38.53 -16.07 1.79
CA GLY A 74 38.84 -15.40 3.06
C GLY A 74 37.74 -14.45 3.54
N LEU A 75 37.70 -14.18 4.86
CA LEU A 75 36.69 -13.34 5.49
C LEU A 75 36.87 -11.87 5.07
N GLN A 76 35.81 -11.23 4.57
CA GLN A 76 35.88 -9.84 4.07
C GLN A 76 34.92 -8.88 4.78
N ILE A 77 33.66 -9.27 4.93
CA ILE A 77 32.55 -8.42 5.42
C ILE A 77 31.93 -9.02 6.70
N MET A 78 31.86 -10.36 6.83
CA MET A 78 31.15 -11.09 7.88
C MET A 78 32.02 -12.18 8.49
N THR A 79 31.87 -12.42 9.79
CA THR A 79 32.50 -13.58 10.46
C THR A 79 31.76 -14.88 10.14
N ASN A 80 32.39 -16.04 10.36
CA ASN A 80 31.74 -17.35 10.12
C ASN A 80 30.41 -17.50 10.86
N GLU A 81 30.31 -16.99 12.08
CA GLU A 81 29.06 -17.05 12.86
C GLU A 81 27.97 -16.18 12.24
N GLN A 82 28.31 -14.96 11.82
CA GLN A 82 27.37 -14.05 11.16
C GLN A 82 26.91 -14.59 9.80
N PHE A 83 27.81 -15.23 9.04
CA PHE A 83 27.46 -15.90 7.79
C PHE A 83 26.44 -17.02 8.01
N ASN A 84 26.68 -17.88 9.02
CA ASN A 84 25.76 -18.97 9.35
C ASN A 84 24.39 -18.45 9.79
N GLN A 85 24.35 -17.37 10.60
CA GLN A 85 23.10 -16.74 11.01
C GLN A 85 22.36 -16.11 9.83
N ALA A 86 23.07 -15.36 8.97
CA ALA A 86 22.48 -14.74 7.79
C ALA A 86 21.95 -15.79 6.80
N PHE A 87 22.62 -16.93 6.66
CA PHE A 87 22.15 -18.05 5.84
C PHE A 87 20.84 -18.63 6.36
N THR A 88 20.73 -18.87 7.66
CA THR A 88 19.48 -19.36 8.27
C THR A 88 18.36 -18.32 8.15
N MET A 89 18.62 -17.06 8.51
CA MET A 89 17.63 -15.98 8.46
C MET A 89 17.18 -15.64 7.04
N HIS A 90 18.04 -15.83 6.04
CA HIS A 90 17.67 -15.68 4.63
C HIS A 90 16.72 -16.79 4.16
N GLY A 91 16.89 -18.01 4.69
CA GLY A 91 16.11 -19.18 4.27
C GLY A 91 14.73 -19.32 4.93
N THR A 92 14.43 -18.52 5.95
CA THR A 92 13.15 -18.50 6.70
C THR A 92 12.30 -17.30 6.34
#